data_AF-A0A1D4U8G5-F1
#
_entry.id   AF-A0A1D4U8G5-F1
#
_cell.length_a   1.000
_cell.length_b   1.000
_cell.length_c   1.000
_cell.angle_alpha   90.00
_cell.angle_beta   90.00
_cell.angle_gamma   90.00
#
_symmetry.space_group_name_H-M   'P 1'
#
loop_
_entity.id
_entity.type
_entity.pdbx_description
1 polymer ?
#
loop_
_entity_poly.entity_id
_entity_poly.type
_entity_poly.pdbx_seq_one_letter_code
_entity_poly.pdbx_strand_id
1 'polypeptide(L)'
;MNIHRTKTEKANDLWRNQLGDLLTPPGNPQNFDLNEVKAVRLETGKEKRDVMISGLGFITIGPGAKVIVRVPKNVDVVLRNSIL
;
A
#
# COMPACT_ATOMS: atom_id res chain seq x y z
N MET A 1 5.66 -12.37 -5.71
CA MET A 1 4.70 -11.39 -5.14
C MET A 1 3.83 -10.90 -6.28
N ASN A 2 2.51 -11.07 -6.18
CA ASN A 2 1.59 -10.64 -7.23
C ASN A 2 1.13 -9.20 -6.94
N ILE A 3 1.14 -8.35 -7.95
CA ILE A 3 0.66 -6.96 -7.84
C ILE A 3 -0.68 -6.88 -8.58
N HIS A 4 -1.74 -6.59 -7.84
CA HIS A 4 -3.08 -6.43 -8.38
C HIS A 4 -3.39 -4.94 -8.58
N ARG A 5 -3.96 -4.59 -9.73
CA ARG A 5 -4.33 -3.21 -10.08
C ARG A 5 -5.83 -3.11 -10.29
N THR A 6 -6.46 -2.16 -9.62
CA THR A 6 -7.87 -1.80 -9.83
C THR A 6 -8.06 -0.29 -9.68
N LYS A 7 -9.23 0.22 -10.09
CA LYS A 7 -9.58 1.62 -9.84
C LYS A 7 -9.84 1.85 -8.36
N THR A 8 -9.51 3.04 -7.85
CA THR A 8 -9.65 3.38 -6.43
C THR A 8 -11.08 3.18 -5.92
N GLU A 9 -12.10 3.50 -6.72
CA GLU A 9 -13.50 3.30 -6.33
C GLU A 9 -13.89 1.82 -6.10
N LYS A 10 -13.15 0.88 -6.71
CA LYS A 10 -13.38 -0.57 -6.55
C LYS A 10 -12.44 -1.24 -5.55
N ALA A 11 -11.45 -0.51 -5.03
CA ALA A 11 -10.39 -1.11 -4.21
C ALA A 11 -10.90 -1.73 -2.91
N ASN A 12 -11.85 -1.06 -2.24
CA ASN A 12 -12.41 -1.57 -0.98
C ASN A 12 -13.24 -2.84 -1.19
N ASP A 13 -14.03 -2.89 -2.27
CA ASP A 13 -14.87 -4.05 -2.58
C ASP A 13 -14.01 -5.24 -3.04
N LEU A 14 -12.98 -4.97 -3.85
CA LEU A 14 -11.99 -5.99 -4.19
C LEU A 14 -11.35 -6.55 -2.93
N TRP A 15 -10.92 -5.70 -1.99
CA TRP A 15 -10.27 -6.17 -0.76
C TRP A 15 -11.20 -7.02 0.09
N ARG A 16 -12.44 -6.56 0.33
CA ARG A 16 -13.42 -7.30 1.12
C ARG A 16 -13.78 -8.67 0.54
N ASN A 17 -13.91 -8.76 -0.78
CA ASN A 17 -14.43 -9.95 -1.44
C ASN A 17 -13.35 -10.94 -1.87
N GLN A 18 -12.08 -10.54 -1.93
CA GLN A 18 -11.01 -11.33 -2.54
C GLN A 18 -9.79 -11.55 -1.64
N LEU A 19 -9.79 -11.00 -0.42
CA LEU A 19 -8.80 -11.33 0.61
C LEU A 19 -8.80 -12.84 0.87
N GLY A 20 -7.62 -13.46 0.96
CA GLY A 20 -7.48 -14.91 1.17
C GLY A 20 -7.52 -15.75 -0.09
N ASP A 21 -8.21 -15.28 -1.14
CA ASP A 21 -8.33 -16.00 -2.41
C ASP A 21 -7.38 -15.40 -3.46
N LEU A 22 -7.87 -14.45 -4.27
CA LEU A 22 -7.04 -13.74 -5.25
C LEU A 22 -5.99 -12.84 -4.58
N LEU A 23 -6.34 -12.15 -3.49
CA LEU A 23 -5.44 -11.28 -2.74
C LEU A 23 -4.74 -12.08 -1.64
N THR A 24 -3.67 -12.75 -2.04
CA THR A 24 -2.82 -13.56 -1.18
C THR A 24 -1.34 -13.15 -1.33
N PRO A 25 -0.54 -13.13 -0.25
CA PRO A 25 -0.86 -13.48 1.14
C PRO A 25 -1.63 -12.37 1.91
N PRO A 26 -2.30 -12.71 3.03
CA PRO A 26 -2.47 -14.06 3.59
C PRO A 26 -3.55 -14.86 2.86
N GLY A 27 -3.38 -16.18 2.75
CA GLY A 27 -4.38 -17.07 2.12
C GLY A 27 -5.58 -17.40 3.02
N ASN A 28 -5.54 -17.02 4.29
CA ASN A 28 -6.68 -17.10 5.19
C ASN A 28 -7.08 -15.66 5.60
N PRO A 29 -8.31 -15.19 5.29
CA PRO A 29 -8.78 -13.86 5.65
C PRO A 29 -8.80 -13.59 7.16
N GLN A 30 -9.03 -14.61 8.00
CA GLN A 30 -9.03 -14.47 9.46
C GLN A 30 -7.66 -14.07 10.02
N ASN A 31 -6.58 -14.27 9.26
CA ASN A 31 -5.23 -13.84 9.65
C ASN A 31 -4.98 -12.34 9.37
N PHE A 32 -5.98 -11.61 8.86
CA PHE A 32 -5.87 -10.20 8.57
C PHE A 32 -7.09 -9.43 9.10
N ASP A 33 -6.88 -8.59 10.11
CA ASP A 33 -7.91 -7.70 10.62
C ASP A 33 -7.89 -6.37 9.84
N LEU A 34 -8.95 -6.11 9.08
CA LEU A 34 -9.15 -4.85 8.36
C LEU A 34 -9.24 -3.63 9.29
N ASN A 35 -9.65 -3.81 10.56
CA ASN A 35 -9.71 -2.74 11.57
C ASN A 35 -8.32 -2.34 12.08
N GLU A 36 -7.32 -3.22 11.89
CA GLU A 36 -5.92 -2.98 12.23
C GLU A 36 -5.14 -2.38 11.05
N VAL A 37 -5.81 -1.71 10.13
CA VAL A 37 -5.20 -0.99 9.00
C VAL A 37 -5.19 0.51 9.25
N LYS A 38 -4.06 1.17 9.03
CA LYS A 38 -3.92 2.63 8.98
C LYS A 38 -3.77 3.13 7.55
N ALA A 39 -4.19 4.36 7.32
CA ALA A 39 -3.98 5.07 6.06
C ALA A 39 -2.92 6.18 6.25
N VAL A 40 -1.82 6.08 5.51
CA VAL A 40 -0.75 7.08 5.48
C VAL A 40 -0.89 7.89 4.20
N ARG A 41 -1.12 9.21 4.35
CA ARG A 41 -1.22 10.13 3.22
C ARG A 41 0.13 10.77 2.98
N LEU A 42 0.61 10.69 1.74
CA LEU A 42 1.92 11.20 1.34
C LEU A 42 1.76 12.06 0.08
N GLU A 43 2.63 13.06 -0.04
CA GLU A 43 2.74 13.90 -1.22
C GLU A 43 4.21 13.95 -1.66
N THR A 44 4.48 13.60 -2.90
CA THR A 44 5.80 13.83 -3.49
C THR A 44 5.88 15.31 -3.86
N GLY A 45 6.86 16.00 -3.29
CA GLY A 45 7.06 17.43 -3.55
C GLY A 45 7.57 17.69 -4.96
N LYS A 46 8.63 18.49 -5.09
CA LYS A 46 9.20 18.85 -6.40
C LYS A 46 10.10 17.79 -7.03
N GLU A 47 10.42 16.73 -6.29
CA GLU A 47 11.33 15.69 -6.73
C GLU A 47 10.66 14.32 -6.66
N LYS A 48 11.22 13.35 -7.39
CA LYS A 48 10.85 11.94 -7.24
C LYS A 48 11.23 11.44 -5.84
N ARG A 49 10.35 10.63 -5.25
CA ARG A 49 10.53 10.09 -3.89
C ARG A 49 10.20 8.62 -3.86
N ASP A 50 10.85 7.90 -2.96
CA ASP A 50 10.50 6.52 -2.67
C ASP A 50 9.52 6.46 -1.50
N VAL A 51 8.40 5.77 -1.71
CA VAL A 51 7.50 5.33 -0.65
C VAL A 51 7.96 3.95 -0.19
N MET A 52 8.71 3.90 0.91
CA MET A 52 9.20 2.67 1.53
C MET A 52 8.12 2.06 2.42
N ILE A 53 7.84 0.78 2.23
CA ILE A 53 6.95 -0.02 3.07
C ILE A 53 7.79 -1.11 3.74
N SER A 54 7.86 -1.05 5.07
CA SER A 54 8.70 -1.96 5.87
C SER A 54 8.32 -3.42 5.63
N GLY A 55 9.31 -4.26 5.35
CA GLY A 55 9.13 -5.70 5.08
C GLY A 55 8.68 -6.05 3.66
N LEU A 56 8.36 -5.08 2.79
CA LEU A 56 7.97 -5.34 1.39
C LEU A 56 8.95 -4.74 0.37
N GLY A 57 9.35 -3.48 0.55
CA GLY A 57 10.20 -2.75 -0.41
C GLY A 57 9.77 -1.31 -0.59
N PHE A 58 10.04 -0.72 -1.75
CA PHE A 58 9.67 0.66 -2.05
C PHE A 58 9.04 0.83 -3.43
N ILE A 59 8.27 1.91 -3.58
CA ILE A 59 7.73 2.36 -4.85
C ILE A 59 8.28 3.77 -5.10
N THR A 60 9.02 3.96 -6.19
CA THR A 60 9.46 5.30 -6.63
C THR A 60 8.31 6.01 -7.34
N ILE A 61 8.01 7.23 -6.91
CA ILE A 61 6.89 8.03 -7.42
C ILE A 61 7.45 9.37 -7.90
N GLY A 62 7.00 9.82 -9.06
CA GLY A 62 7.38 11.12 -9.64
C GLY A 62 6.89 12.31 -8.79
N PRO A 63 7.35 13.54 -9.09
CA PRO A 63 6.99 14.74 -8.33
C PRO A 63 5.50 15.12 -8.44
N GLY A 64 4.98 15.83 -7.44
CA GLY A 64 3.62 16.37 -7.40
C GLY A 64 2.49 15.35 -7.18
N ALA A 65 2.82 14.10 -6.85
CA ALA A 65 1.85 13.03 -6.69
C ALA A 65 1.32 12.97 -5.26
N LYS A 66 0.00 12.77 -5.11
CA LYS A 66 -0.66 12.52 -3.83
C LYS A 66 -1.07 11.06 -3.76
N VAL A 67 -0.63 10.35 -2.74
CA VAL A 67 -0.89 8.92 -2.57
C VAL A 67 -1.36 8.59 -1.16
N ILE A 68 -2.18 7.54 -1.06
CA ILE A 68 -2.64 6.98 0.21
C ILE A 68 -2.17 5.53 0.26
N VAL A 69 -1.31 5.23 1.22
CA VAL A 69 -0.84 3.87 1.48
C VAL A 69 -1.64 3.29 2.64
N ARG A 70 -2.22 2.11 2.46
CA ARG A 70 -2.94 1.38 3.50
C ARG A 70 -2.10 0.18 3.93
N VAL A 71 -1.73 0.13 5.20
CA VAL A 71 -0.90 -0.94 5.80
C VAL A 71 -1.40 -1.29 7.20
N PRO A 72 -1.07 -2.47 7.73
CA PRO A 72 -1.29 -2.78 9.15
C PRO A 72 -0.71 -1.70 10.08
N LYS A 73 -1.33 -1.46 11.24
CA LYS A 73 -0.93 -0.39 12.17
C LYS A 73 0.52 -0.52 12.64
N ASN A 74 1.01 -1.74 12.79
CA ASN A 74 2.38 -2.07 13.19
C ASN A 74 3.41 -2.00 12.05
N VAL A 75 3.00 -1.67 10.82
CA VAL A 75 3.91 -1.52 9.67
C VAL A 75 4.21 -0.05 9.42
N ASP A 76 5.49 0.27 9.24
CA ASP A 76 5.92 1.64 8.96
C ASP A 76 6.02 1.93 7.46
N VAL A 77 5.58 3.15 7.12
CA VAL A 77 5.65 3.73 5.78
C VAL A 77 6.46 5.02 5.85
N VAL A 78 7.51 5.13 5.05
CA VAL A 78 8.43 6.27 5.07
C VAL A 78 8.58 6.85 3.68
N LEU A 79 8.53 8.18 3.57
CA LEU A 79 8.85 8.91 2.35
C LEU A 79 10.32 9.35 2.40
N ARG A 80 11.15 8.83 1.50
CA ARG A 80 12.58 9.14 1.44
C ARG A 80 13.00 9.65 0.06
N ASN A 81 14.24 10.13 -0.06
CA ASN A 81 14.83 10.46 -1.35
C ASN A 81 14.91 9.20 -2.21
N SER A 82 14.60 9.34 -3.51
CA SER A 82 14.77 8.27 -4.48
C SER A 82 16.23 7.82 -4.53
N ILE A 83 16.44 6.50 -4.56
CA ILE A 83 17.77 5.92 -4.82
C ILE A 83 18.03 5.66 -6.32
N LEU A 84 16.97 5.74 -7.13
CA LEU A 84 17.02 5.79 -8.59
C LEU A 84 17.22 7.23 -9.07
#